data_AF-A0A820BYF8-F1
#
_entry.id   AF-A0A820BYF8-F1
#
_cell.length_a   1.000
_cell.length_b   1.000
_cell.length_c   1.000
_cell.angle_alpha   90.00
_cell.angle_beta   90.00
_cell.angle_gamma   90.00
#
_symmetry.space_group_name_H-M   'P 1'
#
loop_
_entity.id
_entity.type
_entity.pdbx_description
1 polymer ?
#
loop_
_entity_poly.entity_id
_entity_poly.type
_entity_poly.pdbx_seq_one_letter_code
_entity_poly.pdbx_strand_id
1 'polypeptide(L)' 'MNPFSIINPSTDEEICQVEEGTKSDLDKPIEAAEKGFQYDSPWRKLDSAARAQLICKLADLVLRAVDYLA' A
#
# COMPACT_ATOMS: atom_id res chain seq x y z
N MET A 1 17.47 -3.79 11.06
CA MET A 1 17.22 -3.36 9.68
C MET A 1 17.87 -2.02 9.53
N ASN A 2 18.65 -1.83 8.47
CA ASN A 2 19.20 -0.52 8.15
C ASN A 2 18.32 0.03 7.04
N PRO A 3 17.68 1.20 7.21
CA PRO A 3 16.85 1.77 6.17
C PRO A 3 17.74 2.22 4.99
N PHE A 4 17.19 2.17 3.78
CA PHE A 4 17.88 2.56 2.56
C PHE A 4 17.50 3.99 2.15
N SER A 5 18.49 4.77 1.73
CA SER A 5 18.30 6.16 1.30
C SER A 5 17.77 6.23 -0.13
N ILE A 6 16.70 7.00 -0.32
CA ILE A 6 16.18 7.39 -1.63
C ILE A 6 16.88 8.68 -2.05
N ILE A 7 17.52 8.65 -3.22
CA ILE A 7 18.28 9.78 -3.75
C ILE A 7 17.50 10.47 -4.86
N ASN A 8 17.52 11.80 -4.88
CA ASN A 8 16.96 12.61 -5.96
C ASN A 8 17.84 12.49 -7.22
N PRO A 9 17.32 11.95 -8.35
CA PRO A 9 18.13 11.75 -9.54
C PRO A 9 18.54 13.05 -10.26
N SER A 10 17.99 14.20 -9.87
CA SER A 10 18.34 15.50 -10.46
C SER A 10 19.38 16.29 -9.65
N THR A 11 19.54 15.99 -8.36
CA THR A 11 20.44 16.74 -7.46
C THR A 11 21.45 15.87 -6.71
N ASP A 12 21.33 14.53 -6.77
CA ASP A 12 22.09 13.56 -5.97
C ASP A 12 21.94 13.73 -4.44
N GLU A 13 20.96 14.50 -3.99
CA GLU A 13 20.66 14.69 -2.56
C GLU A 13 19.68 13.63 -2.04
N GLU A 14 19.80 13.28 -0.76
CA GLU A 14 18.90 12.34 -0.08
C GLU A 14 17.51 12.95 0.15
N ILE A 15 16.45 12.25 -0.28
CA ILE A 15 15.04 12.64 -0.09
C ILE A 15 14.52 12.10 1.24
N CYS A 16 14.68 10.79 1.47
CA CYS A 16 14.22 10.12 2.68
C CYS A 16 14.90 8.76 2.84
N GLN A 17 14.71 8.15 4.02
CA GLN A 17 15.12 6.78 4.31
C GLN A 17 13.87 5.89 4.40
N VAL A 18 13.91 4.74 3.75
CA VAL A 18 12.80 3.78 3.69
C VAL A 18 13.28 2.43 4.22
N GLU A 19 12.39 1.67 4.87
CA GLU A 19 12.72 0.33 5.34
C GLU A 19 13.02 -0.62 4.18
N GLU A 20 14.09 -1.40 4.30
CA GLU A 20 14.47 -2.41 3.32
C GLU A 20 13.73 -3.72 3.60
N GLY A 21 12.78 -4.09 2.72
CA GLY A 21 12.04 -5.34 2.83
C GLY A 21 12.91 -6.55 2.47
N THR A 22 13.06 -7.47 3.42
CA THR A 22 13.80 -8.74 3.22
C THR A 22 12.84 -9.90 2.97
N LYS A 23 13.37 -11.05 2.51
CA LYS A 23 12.55 -12.26 2.33
C LYS A 23 11.85 -12.71 3.61
N SER A 24 12.48 -12.50 4.77
CA SER A 24 11.88 -12.79 6.08
C SER A 24 10.71 -11.88 6.45
N ASP A 25 10.53 -10.75 5.77
CA ASP A 25 9.42 -9.82 6.01
C ASP A 25 8.16 -10.19 5.23
N LEU A 26 8.23 -11.23 4.41
CA LEU A 26 7.12 -11.65 3.54
C LEU A 26 6.07 -12.50 4.26
N ASP A 27 6.43 -13.19 5.35
CA ASP A 27 5.53 -14.13 6.02
C ASP A 27 4.24 -13.43 6.51
N LYS A 28 4.39 -12.27 7.17
CA LYS A 28 3.24 -11.53 7.73
C LYS A 28 2.33 -10.92 6.64
N PRO A 29 2.85 -10.22 5.61
CA PRO A 29 2.02 -9.71 4.52
C PRO A 29 1.32 -10.81 3.73
N ILE A 30 1.99 -11.94 3.47
CA ILE A 30 1.39 -13.09 2.78
C ILE A 30 0.24 -13.67 3.61
N GLU A 31 0.48 -13.93 4.90
CA GLU A 31 -0.56 -14.44 5.80
C GLU A 31 -1.76 -13.47 5.88
N ALA A 32 -1.50 -12.16 5.95
CA ALA A 32 -2.55 -11.15 5.97
C ALA A 32 -3.35 -11.11 4.66
N ALA A 33 -2.68 -11.22 3.50
CA ALA A 33 -3.33 -11.31 2.21
C ALA A 33 -4.20 -12.57 2.12
N GLU A 34 -3.66 -13.74 2.48
CA GLU A 34 -4.40 -15.00 2.49
C GLU A 34 -5.66 -14.92 3.35
N LYS A 35 -5.56 -14.38 4.58
CA LYS A 35 -6.72 -14.12 5.45
C LYS A 35 -7.73 -13.17 4.81
N GLY A 36 -7.26 -12.12 4.13
CA GLY A 36 -8.12 -11.21 3.37
C GLY A 36 -8.90 -11.88 2.24
N PHE A 37 -8.38 -12.97 1.67
CA PHE A 37 -9.02 -13.70 0.56
C PHE A 37 -9.82 -14.94 0.97
N GLN A 38 -9.75 -15.37 2.23
CA GLN A 38 -10.55 -16.48 2.78
C GLN A 38 -12.06 -16.21 2.65
N TYR A 39 -12.85 -17.28 2.50
CA TYR A 39 -14.29 -17.18 2.20
C TYR A 39 -15.07 -16.36 3.23
N ASP A 40 -14.69 -16.47 4.51
CA ASP A 40 -15.35 -15.79 5.60
C ASP A 40 -14.79 -14.38 5.89
N SER A 41 -13.81 -13.92 5.11
CA SER A 41 -13.17 -12.62 5.30
C SER A 41 -14.16 -11.48 5.09
N PRO A 42 -13.96 -10.33 5.75
CA PRO A 42 -14.79 -9.14 5.51
C PRO A 42 -14.81 -8.76 4.04
N TRP A 43 -13.66 -8.79 3.36
CA TRP A 43 -13.55 -8.43 1.95
C TRP A 43 -14.36 -9.36 1.02
N ARG A 44 -14.37 -10.68 1.28
CA ARG A 44 -15.12 -11.66 0.48
C ARG A 44 -16.62 -11.65 0.76
N LYS A 45 -17.02 -11.23 1.97
CA LYS A 45 -18.43 -11.09 2.38
C LYS A 45 -19.10 -9.81 1.88
N LEU A 46 -18.33 -8.80 1.48
CA LEU A 46 -18.89 -7.59 0.91
C LEU A 46 -19.59 -7.87 -0.43
N ASP A 47 -20.77 -7.28 -0.61
CA ASP A 47 -21.41 -7.26 -1.92
C ASP A 47 -20.55 -6.48 -2.96
N SER A 48 -20.86 -6.66 -4.23
CA SER A 48 -20.10 -6.02 -5.32
C SER A 48 -20.18 -4.49 -5.28
N ALA A 49 -21.32 -3.91 -4.89
CA ALA A 49 -21.51 -2.48 -4.83
C ALA A 49 -20.73 -1.84 -3.67
N ALA A 50 -20.73 -2.47 -2.50
CA ALA A 50 -19.96 -2.04 -1.34
C ALA A 50 -18.45 -2.05 -1.62
N ARG A 51 -17.94 -3.07 -2.33
CA ARG A 51 -16.54 -3.07 -2.78
C ARG A 51 -16.26 -1.95 -3.78
N ALA A 52 -17.16 -1.72 -4.73
CA ALA A 52 -17.02 -0.62 -5.68
C ALA A 52 -16.96 0.74 -4.96
N GLN A 53 -17.80 0.96 -3.95
CA GLN A 53 -17.77 2.18 -3.14
C GLN A 53 -16.44 2.39 -2.42
N LEU A 54 -15.83 1.34 -1.88
CA LEU A 54 -14.51 1.45 -1.24
C LEU A 54 -13.41 1.82 -2.26
N ILE A 55 -13.45 1.24 -3.46
CA ILE A 55 -12.50 1.55 -4.54
C ILE A 55 -12.69 2.99 -5.03
N CYS A 56 -13.93 3.43 -5.25
CA CYS A 56 -14.24 4.81 -5.62
C CYS A 56 -13.76 5.79 -4.54
N LYS A 57 -14.00 5.48 -3.26
CA LYS A 57 -13.53 6.31 -2.15
C LYS A 57 -12.00 6.41 -2.12
N LEU A 58 -11.28 5.33 -2.41
CA LEU A 58 -9.82 5.37 -2.54
C LEU A 58 -9.41 6.32 -3.67
N ALA A 59 -10.06 6.24 -4.83
CA ALA A 59 -9.79 7.14 -5.96
C ALA A 59 -10.06 8.61 -5.58
N ASP A 60 -11.16 8.90 -4.89
CA ASP A 60 -11.48 10.25 -4.41
C ASP A 60 -10.42 10.80 -3.45
N LEU A 61 -9.87 9.94 -2.58
CA LEU A 61 -8.80 10.32 -1.65
C LEU A 61 -7.49 10.61 -2.38
N VAL A 62 -7.13 9.81 -3.39
CA VAL A 62 -5.95 10.05 -4.23
C VAL A 62 -6.11 11.36 -5.01
N LEU A 63 -7.28 11.59 -5.63
CA LEU A 63 -7.56 12.82 -6.36
C LEU A 63 -7.50 14.06 -5.47
N ARG A 64 -7.97 13.97 -4.22
CA ARG A 64 -7.86 15.06 -3.25
C ARG A 64 -6.40 15.40 -2.90
N ALA A 65 -5.53 14.40 -2.90
CA ALA A 65 -4.11 14.55 -2.56
C ALA A 65 -3.22 14.76 -3.80
N VAL A 66 -3.80 15.03 -4.98
CA VAL A 66 -3.06 15.05 -6.25
C VAL A 66 -1.90 16.05 -6.24
N ASP A 67 -2.09 17.24 -5.67
CA ASP A 67 -1.04 18.26 -5.60
C ASP A 67 0.16 17.83 -4.76
N TYR A 68 -0.04 16.90 -3.81
CA TYR A 68 1.02 16.33 -2.98
C TYR A 68 1.64 15.06 -3.60
N LEU A 69 0.86 14.31 -4.39
CA LEU A 69 1.28 13.04 -5.00
C LEU A 69 1.93 13.20 -6.39
N ALA A 70 1.73 14.35 -7.05
CA ALA A 70 2.32 14.69 -8.34
C ALA A 70 3.80 15.09 -8.20
#